data_AF-A5DEL6-F1
#
_entry.id   AF-A5DEL6-F1
#
_cell.length_a   1.000
_cell.length_b   1.000
_cell.length_c   1.000
_cell.angle_alpha   90.00
_cell.angle_beta   90.00
_cell.angle_gamma   90.00
#
_symmetry.space_group_name_H-M   'P 1'
#
loop_
_entity.id
_entity.type
_entity.pdbx_description
1 polymer ?
#
loop_
_entity_poly.entity_id
_entity_poly.type
_entity_poly.pdbx_seq_one_letter_code
_entity_poly.pdbx_strand_id
1 'polypeptide(L)'
;MALVSAAPYLALLGDSDPSLKAYALSSLNDVVDELWAEIANSITELEELYEDPNFEKRSLAALIMSKVYYNLGDFEASVRYSLCAGDEFDVEEQSQYIETIVSQCISLYNTLSQQAYNDKSVKIDPRLTTIFEKMLDRCVSNGDLKLALGVSLESYHLDNVERILKQVKNDETALSLINYVVMCSNTVLEDSSFRTDVLKSMIQLLLGLKTHRDFFSIFKVIVQLGDTSLAVHLFEQLLDSDDALTAYQGAFDLVGTASQELLDNILESLEKLDKSNHPAQFARLTHILTGVPSCDLEITFLYKNNNTDISILNKTKNSLEGRSSIFHSAVTFANAFMHCGTTDDSFFRKNLEWLGKATNWSKFSATAALGVIHKGNLSQGRNILKPYLPGSSGSPHTKGGSLFALGLIFAGQGRDAIDYLKSFLDEAMVVSSVIMTTDVMLHGACLGCGVAGMGCRNENLLEGFEGGIVFRLGYFRTSGWVSHGFSHVGLRRPNDRS
;
A
#
# COMPACT_ATOMS: atom_id res chain seq x y z
N MET A 1 3.84 36.60 55.28
CA MET A 1 3.50 36.53 53.84
C MET A 1 2.00 36.51 53.78
N ALA A 2 1.37 37.57 53.27
CA ALA A 2 -0.07 37.59 53.11
C ALA A 2 -0.43 36.47 52.12
N LEU A 3 -1.33 35.57 52.49
CA LEU A 3 -1.99 34.70 51.52
C LEU A 3 -2.72 35.64 50.56
N VAL A 4 -2.18 35.80 49.35
CA VAL A 4 -2.84 36.57 48.29
C VAL A 4 -4.07 35.74 47.91
N SER A 5 -5.27 36.24 48.23
CA SER A 5 -6.54 35.62 47.88
C SER A 5 -7.16 36.37 46.71
N ALA A 6 -7.87 35.67 45.84
CA ALA A 6 -8.61 36.23 44.72
C ALA A 6 -9.93 36.88 45.15
N ALA A 7 -10.38 36.66 46.39
CA ALA A 7 -11.65 37.17 46.93
C ALA A 7 -11.89 38.69 46.73
N PRO A 8 -10.89 39.59 46.86
CA PRO A 8 -11.09 41.02 46.58
C PRO A 8 -11.42 41.31 45.11
N TYR A 9 -10.83 40.55 44.19
CA TYR A 9 -11.08 40.71 42.75
C TYR A 9 -12.41 40.07 42.34
N LEU A 10 -12.78 38.95 42.96
CA LEU A 10 -14.10 38.32 42.76
C LEU A 10 -15.24 39.22 43.28
N ALA A 11 -15.06 39.88 44.43
CA ALA A 11 -16.03 40.84 44.94
C ALA A 11 -16.25 42.03 43.98
N LEU A 12 -15.21 42.45 43.26
CA LEU A 12 -15.28 43.50 42.24
C LEU A 12 -16.02 43.06 40.96
N LEU A 13 -16.21 41.76 40.72
CA LEU A 13 -17.03 41.26 39.61
C LEU A 13 -18.54 41.50 39.86
N GLY A 14 -18.95 41.52 41.13
CA GLY A 14 -20.32 41.80 41.55
C GLY A 14 -20.71 43.28 41.55
N ASP A 15 -19.76 44.20 41.34
CA ASP A 15 -20.02 45.64 41.31
C ASP A 15 -20.72 46.08 40.01
N SER A 16 -21.48 47.18 40.05
CA SER A 16 -22.28 47.62 38.88
C SER A 16 -21.47 48.35 37.79
N ASP A 17 -20.24 48.79 38.09
CA ASP A 17 -19.42 49.60 37.19
C ASP A 17 -18.63 48.72 36.19
N PRO A 18 -18.85 48.85 34.86
CA PRO A 18 -18.13 48.08 33.85
C PRO A 18 -16.61 48.30 33.88
N SER A 19 -16.15 49.47 34.34
CA SER A 19 -14.74 49.82 34.48
C SER A 19 -14.05 48.96 35.56
N LEU A 20 -14.75 48.75 36.67
CA LEU A 20 -14.26 47.94 37.80
C LEU A 20 -14.23 46.45 37.43
N LYS A 21 -15.25 45.98 36.72
CA LYS A 21 -15.27 44.61 36.17
C LYS A 21 -14.11 44.37 35.20
N ALA A 22 -13.81 45.33 34.33
CA ALA A 22 -12.69 45.24 33.39
C ALA A 22 -11.32 45.20 34.09
N TYR A 23 -11.16 45.89 35.22
CA TYR A 23 -9.95 45.86 36.05
C TYR A 23 -9.83 44.56 36.86
N ALA A 24 -10.97 44.06 37.37
CA ALA A 24 -11.03 42.77 38.04
C ALA A 24 -10.61 41.64 37.10
N LEU A 25 -11.11 41.61 35.86
CA LEU A 25 -10.74 40.60 34.87
C LEU A 25 -9.25 40.66 34.48
N SER A 26 -8.67 41.84 34.27
CA SER A 26 -7.23 41.92 33.97
C SER A 26 -6.38 41.43 35.14
N SER A 27 -6.75 41.82 36.36
CA SER A 27 -6.03 41.38 37.57
C SER A 27 -6.18 39.87 37.81
N LEU A 28 -7.35 39.31 37.48
CA LEU A 28 -7.63 37.87 37.57
C LEU A 28 -6.83 37.06 36.55
N ASN A 29 -6.63 37.57 35.33
CA ASN A 29 -5.82 36.90 34.31
C ASN A 29 -4.35 36.74 34.73
N ASP A 30 -3.81 37.70 35.50
CA ASP A 30 -2.41 37.64 35.99
C ASP A 30 -2.22 36.60 37.11
N VAL A 31 -3.26 36.29 37.89
CA VAL A 31 -3.20 35.38 39.06
C VAL A 31 -3.90 34.05 38.85
N VAL A 32 -4.49 33.82 37.68
CA VAL A 32 -5.32 32.64 37.39
C VAL A 32 -4.58 31.31 37.57
N ASP A 33 -3.28 31.28 37.26
CA ASP A 33 -2.47 30.06 37.36
C ASP A 33 -2.21 29.65 38.83
N GLU A 34 -2.19 30.60 39.76
CA GLU A 34 -1.97 30.34 41.18
C GLU A 34 -3.27 30.13 41.96
N LEU A 35 -4.34 30.87 41.59
CA LEU A 35 -5.58 30.97 42.37
C LEU A 35 -6.81 30.37 41.67
N TRP A 36 -6.60 29.48 40.67
CA TRP A 36 -7.67 28.84 39.90
C TRP A 36 -8.75 28.18 40.77
N ALA A 37 -8.39 27.61 41.93
CA ALA A 37 -9.34 26.95 42.82
C ALA A 37 -10.33 27.92 43.50
N GLU A 38 -9.91 29.15 43.77
CA GLU A 38 -10.80 30.19 44.31
C GLU A 38 -11.70 30.74 43.20
N ILE A 39 -11.14 30.98 42.01
CA ILE A 39 -11.86 31.49 40.84
C ILE A 39 -12.89 30.47 40.33
N ALA A 40 -12.61 29.17 40.46
CA ALA A 40 -13.52 28.10 40.06
C ALA A 40 -14.88 28.15 40.78
N ASN A 41 -14.93 28.69 42.00
CA ASN A 41 -16.19 28.83 42.74
C ASN A 41 -17.12 29.91 42.17
N SER A 42 -16.57 30.84 41.39
CA SER A 42 -17.28 31.97 40.77
C SER A 42 -17.41 31.84 39.25
N ILE A 43 -17.30 30.63 38.68
CA ILE A 43 -17.43 30.42 37.23
C ILE A 43 -18.79 30.93 36.70
N THR A 44 -19.87 30.74 37.45
CA THR A 44 -21.21 31.19 37.04
C THR A 44 -21.27 32.71 36.84
N GLU A 45 -20.58 33.48 37.67
CA GLU A 45 -20.49 34.94 37.53
C GLU A 45 -19.69 35.33 36.26
N LEU A 46 -18.64 34.57 35.92
CA LEU A 46 -17.88 34.76 34.68
C LEU A 46 -18.69 34.38 33.43
N GLU A 47 -19.55 33.36 33.52
CA GLU A 47 -20.47 32.96 32.45
C GLU A 47 -21.52 34.05 32.22
N GLU A 48 -22.13 34.60 33.27
CA GLU A 48 -23.07 35.73 33.17
C GLU A 48 -22.43 36.97 32.52
N LEU A 49 -21.17 37.26 32.87
CA LEU A 49 -20.41 38.37 32.27
C LEU A 49 -20.06 38.13 30.80
N TYR A 50 -19.85 36.88 30.40
CA TYR A 50 -19.62 36.52 29.02
C TYR A 50 -20.91 36.58 28.18
N GLU A 51 -22.06 36.22 28.76
CA GLU A 51 -23.36 36.27 28.10
C GLU A 51 -23.89 37.70 27.90
N ASP A 52 -23.40 38.69 28.65
CA ASP A 52 -23.78 40.10 28.50
C ASP A 52 -23.22 40.71 27.18
N PRO A 53 -24.08 41.02 26.18
CA PRO A 53 -23.63 41.55 24.91
C PRO A 53 -23.11 42.99 24.99
N ASN A 54 -23.41 43.73 26.06
CA ASN A 54 -22.99 45.13 26.24
C ASN A 54 -21.61 45.28 26.89
N PHE A 55 -20.98 44.19 27.32
CA PHE A 55 -19.69 44.24 28.01
C PHE A 55 -18.51 44.19 27.03
N GLU A 56 -17.68 45.23 27.03
CA GLU A 56 -16.58 45.39 26.08
C GLU A 56 -15.49 44.30 26.20
N LYS A 57 -15.21 43.80 27.41
CA LYS A 57 -14.14 42.82 27.68
C LYS A 57 -14.64 41.37 27.87
N ARG A 58 -15.69 40.98 27.15
CA ARG A 58 -16.22 39.60 27.19
C ARG A 58 -15.21 38.53 26.77
N SER A 59 -14.31 38.86 25.86
CA SER A 59 -13.24 37.98 25.37
C SER A 59 -12.27 37.58 26.49
N LEU A 60 -11.95 38.52 27.38
CA LEU A 60 -11.07 38.30 28.52
C LEU A 60 -11.73 37.40 29.58
N ALA A 61 -13.04 37.55 29.79
CA ALA A 61 -13.80 36.63 30.66
C ALA A 61 -13.77 35.19 30.11
N ALA A 62 -13.92 35.02 28.79
CA ALA A 62 -13.81 33.71 28.14
C ALA A 62 -12.41 33.10 28.28
N LEU A 63 -11.34 33.90 28.20
CA LEU A 63 -9.97 33.44 28.40
C LEU A 63 -9.74 32.91 29.83
N ILE A 64 -10.20 33.65 30.83
CA ILE A 64 -10.07 33.26 32.25
C ILE A 64 -10.85 31.96 32.48
N MET A 65 -12.09 31.86 32.00
CA MET A 65 -12.88 30.63 32.10
C MET A 65 -12.14 29.45 31.47
N SER A 66 -11.55 29.63 30.28
CA SER A 66 -10.79 28.58 29.61
C SER A 66 -9.58 28.10 30.44
N LYS A 67 -8.82 29.02 31.04
CA LYS A 67 -7.70 28.69 31.95
C LYS A 67 -8.16 27.97 33.23
N VAL A 68 -9.31 28.35 33.80
CA VAL A 68 -9.88 27.65 34.95
C VAL A 68 -10.32 26.23 34.58
N TYR A 69 -11.03 26.04 33.46
CA TYR A 69 -11.44 24.71 33.00
C TYR A 69 -10.26 23.79 32.65
N TYR A 70 -9.17 24.36 32.11
CA TYR A 70 -7.92 23.64 31.90
C TYR A 70 -7.36 23.06 33.21
N ASN A 71 -7.29 23.88 34.27
CA ASN A 71 -6.80 23.45 35.58
C ASN A 71 -7.76 22.47 36.28
N LEU A 72 -9.07 22.53 35.98
CA LEU A 72 -10.06 21.56 36.44
C LEU A 72 -9.99 20.20 35.70
N GLY A 73 -9.29 20.15 34.56
CA GLY A 73 -9.17 18.96 33.72
C GLY A 73 -10.32 18.76 32.71
N ASP A 74 -11.24 19.73 32.57
CA ASP A 74 -12.28 19.72 31.54
C ASP A 74 -11.79 20.43 30.28
N PHE A 75 -11.11 19.68 29.42
CA PHE A 75 -10.53 20.20 28.20
C PHE A 75 -11.57 20.59 27.14
N GLU A 76 -12.75 19.95 27.12
CA GLU A 76 -13.80 20.26 26.13
C GLU A 76 -14.39 21.64 26.39
N ALA A 77 -14.75 21.93 27.65
CA ALA A 77 -15.19 23.25 28.05
C ALA A 77 -14.08 24.30 27.85
N SER A 78 -12.84 23.96 28.19
CA SER A 78 -11.70 24.85 28.01
C SER A 78 -11.50 25.25 26.54
N VAL A 79 -11.56 24.29 25.61
CA VAL A 79 -11.46 24.57 24.16
C VAL A 79 -12.61 25.46 23.70
N ARG A 80 -13.86 25.17 24.11
CA ARG A 80 -15.02 25.99 23.74
C ARG A 80 -14.84 27.45 24.15
N TYR A 81 -14.42 27.70 25.38
CA TYR A 81 -14.22 29.07 25.87
C TYR A 81 -12.97 29.74 25.27
N SER A 82 -11.93 28.98 24.93
CA SER A 82 -10.76 29.51 24.20
C SER A 82 -11.13 30.05 22.81
N LEU A 83 -12.01 29.34 22.09
CA LEU A 83 -12.55 29.78 20.80
C LEU A 83 -13.43 31.04 20.92
N CYS A 84 -14.01 31.27 22.10
CA CYS A 84 -14.80 32.46 22.40
C CYS A 84 -13.92 33.67 22.78
N ALA A 85 -12.71 33.45 23.29
CA ALA A 85 -11.76 34.51 23.64
C ALA A 85 -11.22 35.26 22.41
N GLY A 86 -11.18 34.61 21.24
CA GLY A 86 -10.85 35.25 19.96
C GLY A 86 -9.48 35.91 19.98
N ASP A 87 -9.43 37.24 19.85
CA ASP A 87 -8.18 38.02 19.77
C ASP A 87 -7.37 38.05 21.08
N GLU A 88 -8.01 37.79 22.23
CA GLU A 88 -7.33 37.70 23.53
C GLU A 88 -6.61 36.35 23.72
N PHE A 89 -6.88 35.36 22.86
CA PHE A 89 -6.15 34.10 22.86
C PHE A 89 -4.88 34.24 21.99
N ASP A 90 -3.77 34.56 22.64
CA ASP A 90 -2.48 34.64 21.96
C ASP A 90 -1.90 33.23 21.73
N VAL A 91 -1.74 32.84 20.47
CA VAL A 91 -1.18 31.54 20.06
C VAL A 91 0.36 31.53 20.12
N GLU A 92 0.98 32.71 20.21
CA GLU A 92 2.45 32.84 20.24
C GLU A 92 3.04 32.72 21.64
N GLU A 93 2.24 32.93 22.70
CA GLU A 93 2.69 32.78 24.07
C GLU A 93 3.10 31.32 24.36
N GLN A 94 4.31 31.15 24.88
CA GLN A 94 4.87 29.83 25.22
C GLN A 94 4.45 29.43 26.63
N SER A 95 3.21 28.98 26.78
CA SER A 95 2.71 28.41 28.04
C SER A 95 2.19 26.98 27.86
N GLN A 96 2.28 26.17 28.92
CA GLN A 96 1.77 24.78 28.91
C GLN A 96 0.26 24.74 28.63
N TYR A 97 -0.47 25.76 29.09
CA TYR A 97 -1.88 25.94 28.80
C TYR A 97 -2.12 26.08 27.29
N ILE A 98 -1.44 27.00 26.62
CA ILE A 98 -1.62 27.23 25.18
C ILE A 98 -1.23 26.01 24.37
N GLU A 99 -0.09 25.38 24.66
CA GLU A 99 0.33 24.16 23.95
C GLU A 99 -0.70 23.03 24.06
N THR A 100 -1.31 22.85 25.23
CA THR A 100 -2.32 21.82 25.45
C THR A 100 -3.62 22.16 24.72
N ILE A 101 -4.11 23.39 24.84
CA ILE A 101 -5.36 23.82 24.20
C ILE A 101 -5.24 23.82 22.69
N VAL A 102 -4.12 24.30 22.13
CA VAL A 102 -3.86 24.23 20.68
C VAL A 102 -3.84 22.77 20.20
N SER A 103 -3.19 21.87 20.94
CA SER A 103 -3.18 20.43 20.60
C SER A 103 -4.58 19.82 20.59
N GLN A 104 -5.42 20.16 21.57
CA GLN A 104 -6.82 19.71 21.63
C GLN A 104 -7.66 20.32 20.50
N CYS A 105 -7.47 21.60 20.19
CA CYS A 105 -8.11 22.27 19.06
C CYS A 105 -7.76 21.59 17.73
N ILE A 106 -6.49 21.22 17.50
CA ILE A 106 -6.06 20.51 16.28
C ILE A 106 -6.70 19.12 16.24
N SER A 107 -6.72 18.37 17.34
CA SER A 107 -7.36 17.05 17.39
C SER A 107 -8.86 17.12 17.08
N LEU A 108 -9.56 18.12 17.64
CA LEU A 108 -10.97 18.37 17.37
C LEU A 108 -11.18 18.74 15.90
N TYR A 109 -10.34 19.63 15.37
CA TYR A 109 -10.38 20.06 13.97
C TYR A 109 -10.16 18.90 13.01
N ASN A 110 -9.15 18.05 13.25
CA ASN A 110 -8.86 16.88 12.43
C ASN A 110 -10.06 15.94 12.38
N THR A 111 -10.68 15.67 13.53
CA THR A 111 -11.87 14.82 13.63
C THR A 111 -13.04 15.38 12.81
N LEU A 112 -13.32 16.69 12.96
CA LEU A 112 -14.40 17.35 12.23
C LEU A 112 -14.11 17.44 10.73
N SER A 113 -12.86 17.68 10.34
CA SER A 113 -12.45 17.79 8.93
C SER A 113 -12.53 16.44 8.21
N GLN A 114 -12.07 15.37 8.85
CA GLN A 114 -12.21 14.02 8.32
C GLN A 114 -13.68 13.63 8.13
N GLN A 115 -14.56 14.02 9.06
CA GLN A 115 -16.00 13.84 8.92
C GLN A 115 -16.56 14.69 7.78
N ALA A 116 -16.15 15.95 7.66
CA ALA A 116 -16.60 16.88 6.62
C ALA A 116 -16.21 16.43 5.20
N TYR A 117 -15.08 15.73 5.06
CA TYR A 117 -14.65 15.15 3.79
C TYR A 117 -15.63 14.08 3.29
N ASN A 118 -16.12 13.23 4.20
CA ASN A 118 -17.09 12.18 3.89
C ASN A 118 -18.52 12.70 3.80
N ASP A 119 -18.90 13.63 4.68
CA ASP A 119 -20.23 14.22 4.78
C ASP A 119 -20.14 15.76 4.78
N LYS A 120 -20.49 16.35 3.64
CA LYS A 120 -20.48 17.81 3.44
C LYS A 120 -21.49 18.57 4.30
N SER A 121 -22.33 17.89 5.08
CA SER A 121 -23.27 18.54 6.00
C SER A 121 -22.63 19.04 7.30
N VAL A 122 -21.44 18.53 7.65
CA VAL A 122 -20.70 18.93 8.85
C VAL A 122 -20.13 20.34 8.66
N LYS A 123 -20.53 21.27 9.53
CA LYS A 123 -20.02 22.64 9.53
C LYS A 123 -18.90 22.78 10.54
N ILE A 124 -17.73 23.16 10.06
CA ILE A 124 -16.58 23.50 10.89
C ILE A 124 -16.70 24.97 11.31
N ASP A 125 -16.45 25.27 12.59
CA ASP A 125 -16.41 26.63 13.09
C ASP A 125 -15.24 27.41 12.44
N PRO A 126 -15.48 28.56 11.78
CA PRO A 126 -14.43 29.37 11.17
C PRO A 126 -13.29 29.76 12.13
N ARG A 127 -13.59 29.88 13.44
CA ARG A 127 -12.57 30.21 14.45
C ARG A 127 -11.57 29.09 14.63
N LEU A 128 -12.04 27.85 14.61
CA LEU A 128 -11.19 26.67 14.71
C LEU A 128 -10.28 26.55 13.48
N THR A 129 -10.82 26.82 12.29
CA THR A 129 -10.03 26.92 11.05
C THR A 129 -8.96 28.01 11.15
N THR A 130 -9.29 29.17 11.73
CA THR A 130 -8.33 30.27 11.89
C THR A 130 -7.18 29.90 12.83
N ILE A 131 -7.46 29.21 13.94
CA ILE A 131 -6.41 28.73 14.86
C ILE A 131 -5.51 27.70 14.17
N PHE A 132 -6.12 26.77 13.43
CA PHE A 132 -5.38 25.75 12.67
C PHE A 132 -4.47 26.39 11.62
N GLU A 133 -4.97 27.35 10.83
CA GLU A 133 -4.19 28.07 9.83
C GLU A 133 -3.04 28.87 10.44
N LYS A 134 -3.29 29.58 11.56
CA LYS A 134 -2.23 30.30 12.30
C LYS A 134 -1.13 29.35 12.78
N MET A 135 -1.50 28.18 13.33
CA MET A 135 -0.53 27.19 13.77
C MET A 135 0.28 26.63 12.59
N LEU A 136 -0.37 26.37 11.47
CA LEU A 136 0.29 25.87 10.28
C LEU A 136 1.27 26.90 9.70
N ASP A 137 0.87 28.17 9.62
CA ASP A 137 1.72 29.26 9.14
C ASP A 137 2.92 29.50 10.09
N ARG A 138 2.75 29.30 11.40
CA ARG A 138 3.84 29.29 12.40
C ARG A 138 4.83 28.15 12.14
N CYS A 139 4.34 26.92 11.92
CA CYS A 139 5.21 25.78 11.59
C CYS A 139 5.99 26.01 10.29
N VAL A 140 5.35 26.59 9.27
CA VAL A 140 6.02 26.93 8.00
C VAL A 140 7.08 28.02 8.20
N SER A 141 6.78 29.04 9.00
CA SER A 141 7.72 30.13 9.32
C SER A 141 8.94 29.66 10.11
N ASN A 142 8.76 28.68 11.00
CA ASN A 142 9.84 28.05 11.77
C ASN A 142 10.69 27.08 10.95
N GLY A 143 10.25 26.70 9.75
CA GLY A 143 10.95 25.74 8.88
C GLY A 143 10.61 24.28 9.17
N ASP A 144 9.65 23.99 10.03
CA ASP A 144 9.20 22.64 10.41
C ASP A 144 8.20 22.07 9.37
N LEU A 145 8.64 22.00 8.11
CA LEU A 145 7.78 21.66 6.97
C LEU A 145 7.17 20.24 7.07
N LYS A 146 7.91 19.27 7.64
CA LYS A 146 7.39 17.90 7.81
C LYS A 146 6.20 17.85 8.77
N LEU A 147 6.26 18.63 9.85
CA LEU A 147 5.16 18.71 10.81
C LEU A 147 3.93 19.36 10.16
N ALA A 148 4.12 20.49 9.46
CA ALA A 148 3.05 21.17 8.74
C ALA A 148 2.37 20.26 7.69
N LEU A 149 3.15 19.45 6.97
CA LEU A 149 2.63 18.47 6.02
C LEU A 149 1.88 17.33 6.73
N GLY A 150 2.42 16.79 7.82
CA GLY A 150 1.75 15.76 8.62
C GLY A 150 0.38 16.21 9.12
N VAL A 151 0.33 17.39 9.74
CA VAL A 151 -0.92 17.99 10.25
C VAL A 151 -1.92 18.24 9.11
N SER A 152 -1.47 18.71 7.95
CA SER A 152 -2.34 18.91 6.77
C SER A 152 -2.91 17.61 6.21
N LEU A 153 -2.12 16.53 6.25
CA LEU A 153 -2.54 15.21 5.78
C LEU A 153 -3.54 14.58 6.74
N GLU A 154 -3.37 14.74 8.05
CA GLU A 154 -4.34 14.27 9.05
C GLU A 154 -5.68 15.02 8.95
N SER A 155 -5.65 16.31 8.62
CA SER A 155 -6.83 17.14 8.48
C SER A 155 -7.53 17.03 7.12
N TYR A 156 -7.10 16.13 6.22
CA TYR A 156 -7.62 15.96 4.85
C TYR A 156 -7.62 17.24 3.99
N HIS A 157 -6.66 18.15 4.22
CA HIS A 157 -6.55 19.41 3.46
C HIS A 157 -5.44 19.34 2.40
N LEU A 158 -5.82 18.86 1.21
CA LEU A 158 -4.90 18.77 0.06
C LEU A 158 -4.36 20.15 -0.37
N ASP A 159 -5.19 21.19 -0.32
CA ASP A 159 -4.82 22.55 -0.72
C ASP A 159 -3.61 23.08 0.08
N ASN A 160 -3.57 22.77 1.38
CA ASN A 160 -2.47 23.17 2.26
C ASN A 160 -1.18 22.41 1.93
N VAL A 161 -1.27 21.11 1.65
CA VAL A 161 -0.13 20.29 1.20
C VAL A 161 0.46 20.87 -0.08
N GLU A 162 -0.37 21.20 -1.07
CA GLU A 162 0.09 21.81 -2.31
C GLU A 162 0.70 23.19 -2.09
N ARG A 163 0.08 24.02 -1.24
CA ARG A 163 0.57 25.35 -0.89
C ARG A 163 1.96 25.29 -0.29
N ILE A 164 2.17 24.40 0.69
CA ILE A 164 3.48 24.23 1.36
C ILE A 164 4.53 23.76 0.35
N LEU A 165 4.23 22.76 -0.49
CA LEU A 165 5.19 22.22 -1.44
C LEU A 165 5.56 23.22 -2.55
N LYS A 166 4.61 24.02 -3.03
CA LYS A 166 4.86 25.07 -4.04
C LYS A 166 5.70 26.24 -3.51
N GLN A 167 5.71 26.48 -2.20
CA GLN A 167 6.54 27.52 -1.58
C GLN A 167 8.02 27.14 -1.48
N VAL A 168 8.34 25.85 -1.52
CA VAL A 168 9.71 25.34 -1.44
C VAL A 168 10.43 25.56 -2.77
N LYS A 169 11.44 26.43 -2.77
CA LYS A 169 12.23 26.77 -3.99
C LYS A 169 13.36 25.79 -4.29
N ASN A 170 13.80 25.01 -3.30
CA ASN A 170 14.92 24.09 -3.43
C ASN A 170 14.42 22.71 -3.86
N ASP A 171 14.79 22.28 -5.07
CA ASP A 171 14.35 21.02 -5.69
C ASP A 171 14.68 19.79 -4.82
N GLU A 172 15.87 19.73 -4.20
CA GLU A 172 16.26 18.60 -3.33
C GLU A 172 15.38 18.48 -2.08
N THR A 173 15.11 19.61 -1.43
CA THR A 173 14.21 19.61 -0.26
C THR A 173 12.77 19.32 -0.67
N ALA A 174 12.32 19.82 -1.82
CA ALA A 174 10.99 19.50 -2.34
C ALA A 174 10.86 18.00 -2.60
N LEU A 175 11.87 17.36 -3.20
CA LEU A 175 11.88 15.92 -3.42
C LEU A 175 11.84 15.13 -2.11
N SER A 176 12.65 15.51 -1.11
CA SER A 176 12.61 14.86 0.20
C SER A 176 11.25 14.99 0.89
N LEU A 177 10.57 16.13 0.73
CA LEU A 177 9.25 16.37 1.31
C LEU A 177 8.16 15.59 0.56
N ILE A 178 8.23 15.50 -0.76
CA ILE A 178 7.31 14.69 -1.56
C ILE A 178 7.45 13.21 -1.18
N ASN A 179 8.68 12.70 -1.07
CA ASN A 179 8.92 11.33 -0.63
C ASN A 179 8.39 11.06 0.79
N TYR A 180 8.46 12.06 1.67
CA TYR A 180 7.84 11.99 3.00
C TYR A 180 6.32 11.94 2.91
N VAL A 181 5.68 12.79 2.10
CA VAL A 181 4.22 12.79 1.89
C VAL A 181 3.74 11.46 1.31
N VAL A 182 4.44 10.91 0.31
CA VAL A 182 4.14 9.58 -0.28
C VAL A 182 4.30 8.46 0.75
N MET A 183 5.27 8.56 1.66
CA MET A 183 5.40 7.59 2.76
C MET A 183 4.22 7.71 3.72
N CYS A 184 3.89 8.92 4.16
CA CYS A 184 2.76 9.19 5.05
C CYS A 184 1.43 8.77 4.43
N SER A 185 1.24 8.95 3.12
CA SER A 185 0.02 8.50 2.43
C SER A 185 -0.16 6.98 2.48
N ASN A 186 0.92 6.23 2.71
CA ASN A 186 0.90 4.77 2.70
C ASN A 186 0.75 4.18 4.10
N THR A 187 1.19 4.92 5.12
CA THR A 187 1.20 4.44 6.51
C THR A 187 0.11 5.06 7.38
N VAL A 188 -0.27 6.32 7.12
CA VAL A 188 -1.16 7.11 7.99
C VAL A 188 -2.57 7.22 7.42
N LEU A 189 -2.71 7.41 6.10
CA LEU A 189 -4.02 7.65 5.49
C LEU A 189 -4.85 6.37 5.38
N GLU A 190 -5.99 6.36 6.07
CA GLU A 190 -6.98 5.27 6.02
C GLU A 190 -7.91 5.39 4.80
N ASP A 191 -8.34 6.62 4.46
CA ASP A 191 -9.27 6.83 3.35
C ASP A 191 -8.61 6.64 1.98
N SER A 192 -9.20 5.76 1.17
CA SER A 192 -8.62 5.41 -0.13
C SER A 192 -8.86 6.48 -1.20
N SER A 193 -9.93 7.28 -1.12
CA SER A 193 -10.19 8.35 -2.09
C SER A 193 -9.20 9.48 -1.87
N PHE A 194 -9.08 9.97 -0.64
CA PHE A 194 -8.16 11.04 -0.29
C PHE A 194 -6.71 10.64 -0.58
N ARG A 195 -6.31 9.41 -0.25
CA ARG A 195 -4.98 8.88 -0.62
C ARG A 195 -4.73 8.95 -2.12
N THR A 196 -5.74 8.63 -2.94
CA THR A 196 -5.62 8.68 -4.41
C THR A 196 -5.41 10.12 -4.89
N ASP A 197 -6.15 11.07 -4.33
CA ASP A 197 -6.07 12.48 -4.70
C ASP A 197 -4.73 13.12 -4.29
N VAL A 198 -4.22 12.78 -3.09
CA VAL A 198 -2.88 13.17 -2.63
C VAL A 198 -1.82 12.66 -3.61
N LEU A 199 -1.84 11.37 -3.97
CA LEU A 199 -0.84 10.78 -4.87
C LEU A 199 -0.89 11.39 -6.27
N LYS A 200 -2.08 11.70 -6.80
CA LYS A 200 -2.23 12.40 -8.09
C LYS A 200 -1.61 13.80 -8.04
N SER A 201 -1.86 14.56 -6.98
CA SER A 201 -1.25 15.87 -6.78
C SER A 201 0.28 15.77 -6.66
N MET A 202 0.78 14.77 -5.93
CA MET A 202 2.23 14.54 -5.79
C MET A 202 2.90 14.22 -7.14
N ILE A 203 2.26 13.41 -8.01
CA ILE A 203 2.78 13.18 -9.36
C ILE A 203 2.85 14.48 -10.16
N GLN A 204 1.80 15.30 -10.13
CA GLN A 204 1.79 16.57 -10.87
C GLN A 204 2.91 17.50 -10.40
N LEU A 205 3.18 17.55 -9.09
CA LEU A 205 4.30 18.30 -8.53
C LEU A 205 5.65 17.72 -8.97
N LEU A 206 5.83 16.39 -8.92
CA LEU A 206 7.06 15.71 -9.38
C LEU A 206 7.35 15.95 -10.86
N LEU A 207 6.31 15.89 -11.71
CA LEU A 207 6.44 16.15 -13.15
C LEU A 207 6.75 17.63 -13.45
N GLY A 208 6.38 18.55 -12.55
CA GLY A 208 6.70 19.97 -12.63
C GLY A 208 8.16 20.33 -12.31
N LEU A 209 8.91 19.44 -11.65
CA LEU A 209 10.33 19.65 -11.33
C LEU A 209 11.19 19.53 -12.60
N LYS A 210 12.00 20.55 -12.89
CA LYS A 210 12.78 20.64 -14.14
C LYS A 210 14.22 20.12 -14.03
N THR A 211 14.83 20.20 -12.85
CA THR A 211 16.29 19.99 -12.69
C THR A 211 16.66 18.57 -12.29
N HIS A 212 15.92 17.98 -11.34
CA HIS A 212 16.13 16.61 -10.83
C HIS A 212 14.79 15.87 -10.75
N ARG A 213 14.39 15.21 -11.85
CA ARG A 213 13.22 14.31 -11.82
C ARG A 213 13.65 12.96 -11.31
N ASP A 214 13.16 12.59 -10.13
CA ASP A 214 13.34 11.25 -9.57
C ASP A 214 12.31 10.29 -10.17
N PHE A 215 12.68 9.67 -11.29
CA PHE A 215 11.81 8.73 -11.98
C PHE A 215 11.48 7.50 -11.14
N PHE A 216 12.36 7.07 -10.22
CA PHE A 216 12.08 5.95 -9.33
C PHE A 216 10.86 6.24 -8.44
N SER A 217 10.83 7.42 -7.81
CA SER A 217 9.67 7.85 -7.02
C SER A 217 8.41 8.05 -7.88
N ILE A 218 8.55 8.58 -9.11
CA ILE A 218 7.41 8.73 -10.02
C ILE A 218 6.81 7.37 -10.37
N PHE A 219 7.62 6.40 -10.81
CA PHE A 219 7.14 5.04 -11.13
C PHE A 219 6.54 4.34 -9.91
N LYS A 220 7.10 4.54 -8.72
CA LYS A 220 6.52 4.02 -7.47
C LYS A 220 5.11 4.56 -7.21
N VAL A 221 4.88 5.86 -7.41
CA VAL A 221 3.55 6.46 -7.23
C VAL A 221 2.59 5.98 -8.33
N ILE A 222 3.05 5.83 -9.57
CA ILE A 222 2.26 5.26 -10.69
C ILE A 222 1.79 3.84 -10.35
N VAL A 223 2.68 2.98 -9.84
CA VAL A 223 2.33 1.61 -9.41
C VAL A 223 1.27 1.64 -8.31
N GLN A 224 1.38 2.59 -7.38
CA GLN A 224 0.42 2.70 -6.29
C GLN A 224 -0.97 3.16 -6.76
N LEU A 225 -1.02 4.09 -7.71
CA LEU A 225 -2.27 4.53 -8.33
C LEU A 225 -2.86 3.48 -9.28
N GLY A 226 -2.02 2.63 -9.86
CA GLY A 226 -2.43 1.70 -10.91
C GLY A 226 -2.82 2.40 -12.21
N ASP A 227 -2.27 3.59 -12.47
CA ASP A 227 -2.65 4.42 -13.62
C ASP A 227 -1.80 4.09 -14.86
N THR A 228 -2.42 3.34 -15.79
CA THR A 228 -1.82 2.98 -17.07
C THR A 228 -1.50 4.20 -17.94
N SER A 229 -2.37 5.20 -17.96
CA SER A 229 -2.26 6.34 -18.86
C SER A 229 -1.07 7.23 -18.52
N LEU A 230 -0.85 7.47 -17.22
CA LEU A 230 0.31 8.21 -16.73
C LEU A 230 1.62 7.49 -17.02
N ALA A 231 1.66 6.16 -16.87
CA ALA A 231 2.84 5.35 -17.20
C ALA A 231 3.22 5.47 -18.69
N VAL A 232 2.22 5.33 -19.56
CA VAL A 232 2.40 5.38 -21.01
C VAL A 232 2.88 6.78 -21.46
N HIS A 233 2.24 7.84 -20.96
CA HIS A 233 2.65 9.21 -21.26
C HIS A 233 4.08 9.51 -20.78
N LEU A 234 4.47 8.98 -19.62
CA LEU A 234 5.84 9.14 -19.11
C LEU A 234 6.86 8.43 -20.00
N PHE A 235 6.56 7.21 -20.47
CA PHE A 235 7.41 6.49 -21.40
C PHE A 235 7.54 7.22 -22.74
N GLU A 236 6.43 7.73 -23.29
CA GLU A 236 6.44 8.53 -24.52
C GLU A 236 7.33 9.77 -24.35
N GLN A 237 7.15 10.53 -23.27
CA GLN A 237 7.97 11.70 -22.98
C GLN A 237 9.46 11.37 -22.84
N LEU A 238 9.80 10.25 -22.20
CA LEU A 238 11.20 9.83 -22.02
C LEU A 238 11.84 9.37 -23.34
N LEU A 239 11.08 8.67 -24.19
CA LEU A 239 11.54 8.25 -25.51
C LEU A 239 11.72 9.45 -26.45
N ASP A 240 10.80 10.41 -26.44
CA ASP A 240 10.90 11.64 -27.24
C ASP A 240 12.05 12.56 -26.80
N SER A 241 12.44 12.48 -25.52
CA SER A 241 13.57 13.24 -24.97
C SER A 241 14.93 12.57 -25.21
N ASP A 242 14.98 11.45 -25.95
CA ASP A 242 16.15 10.57 -26.16
C ASP A 242 16.80 10.06 -24.86
N ASP A 243 16.07 10.04 -23.75
CA ASP A 243 16.50 9.45 -22.47
C ASP A 243 15.95 8.03 -22.31
N ALA A 244 16.28 7.19 -23.30
CA ALA A 244 15.81 5.81 -23.36
C ALA A 244 16.34 4.95 -22.20
N LEU A 245 17.48 5.30 -21.60
CA LEU A 245 18.07 4.55 -20.49
C LEU A 245 17.21 4.67 -19.23
N THR A 246 16.73 5.87 -18.92
CA THR A 246 15.81 6.10 -17.79
C THR A 246 14.46 5.41 -18.03
N ALA A 247 13.97 5.39 -19.28
CA ALA A 247 12.79 4.61 -19.63
C ALA A 247 13.00 3.10 -19.39
N TYR A 248 14.18 2.56 -19.74
CA TYR A 248 14.48 1.15 -19.49
C TYR A 248 14.60 0.83 -18.00
N GLN A 249 15.22 1.71 -17.22
CA GLN A 249 15.28 1.55 -15.76
C GLN A 249 13.87 1.55 -15.16
N GLY A 250 13.03 2.51 -15.55
CA GLY A 250 11.64 2.57 -15.12
C GLY A 250 10.84 1.32 -15.49
N ALA A 251 11.07 0.75 -16.67
CA ALA A 251 10.46 -0.50 -17.09
C ALA A 251 10.90 -1.70 -16.24
N PHE A 252 12.18 -1.79 -15.88
CA PHE A 252 12.66 -2.83 -14.94
C PHE A 252 12.04 -2.66 -13.55
N ASP A 253 11.95 -1.42 -13.05
CA ASP A 253 11.34 -1.11 -11.74
C ASP A 253 9.85 -1.46 -11.74
N LEU A 254 9.13 -1.13 -12.82
CA LEU A 254 7.72 -1.50 -13.02
C LEU A 254 7.54 -3.02 -13.05
N VAL A 255 8.35 -3.76 -13.81
CA VAL A 255 8.26 -5.23 -13.84
C VAL A 255 8.47 -5.86 -12.46
N GLY A 256 9.35 -5.28 -11.64
CA GLY A 256 9.61 -5.79 -10.28
C GLY A 256 8.54 -5.43 -9.24
N THR A 257 7.73 -4.39 -9.46
CA THR A 257 6.85 -3.82 -8.42
C THR A 257 5.38 -3.75 -8.79
N ALA A 258 5.04 -3.66 -10.08
CA ALA A 258 3.67 -3.54 -10.58
C ALA A 258 2.91 -4.88 -10.55
N SER A 259 1.58 -4.80 -10.62
CA SER A 259 0.74 -5.97 -10.91
C SER A 259 0.87 -6.36 -12.39
N GLN A 260 0.64 -7.65 -12.70
CA GLN A 260 0.61 -8.13 -14.09
C GLN A 260 -0.45 -7.41 -14.92
N GLU A 261 -1.64 -7.20 -14.35
CA GLU A 261 -2.72 -6.43 -14.99
C GLU A 261 -2.26 -5.04 -15.44
N LEU A 262 -1.51 -4.32 -14.60
CA LEU A 262 -1.00 -2.99 -14.98
C LEU A 262 0.00 -3.10 -16.13
N LEU A 263 0.90 -4.08 -16.09
CA LEU A 263 1.89 -4.31 -17.16
C LEU A 263 1.22 -4.70 -18.48
N ASP A 264 0.20 -5.56 -18.44
CA ASP A 264 -0.58 -5.98 -19.61
C ASP A 264 -1.29 -4.78 -20.24
N ASN A 265 -1.97 -3.96 -19.42
CA ASN A 265 -2.66 -2.76 -19.87
C ASN A 265 -1.69 -1.71 -20.46
N ILE A 266 -0.51 -1.56 -19.87
CA ILE A 266 0.55 -0.67 -20.38
C ILE A 266 1.02 -1.18 -21.75
N LEU A 267 1.31 -2.48 -21.88
CA LEU A 267 1.76 -3.06 -23.15
C LEU A 267 0.70 -2.92 -24.25
N GLU A 268 -0.56 -3.19 -23.97
CA GLU A 268 -1.65 -3.02 -24.95
C GLU A 268 -1.79 -1.55 -25.39
N SER A 269 -1.64 -0.62 -24.46
CA SER A 269 -1.70 0.81 -24.74
C SER A 269 -0.49 1.28 -25.56
N LEU A 270 0.71 0.79 -25.23
CA LEU A 270 1.94 1.05 -25.97
C LEU A 270 1.87 0.48 -27.40
N GLU A 271 1.27 -0.69 -27.61
CA GLU A 271 1.15 -1.28 -28.95
C GLU A 271 0.36 -0.42 -29.94
N LYS A 272 -0.59 0.38 -29.44
CA LYS A 272 -1.48 1.27 -30.20
C LYS A 272 -0.82 2.62 -30.55
N LEU A 273 0.30 2.97 -29.94
CA LEU A 273 1.02 4.23 -30.21
C LEU A 273 1.77 4.20 -31.54
N ASP A 274 2.01 5.38 -32.11
CA ASP A 274 2.81 5.51 -33.32
C ASP A 274 4.29 5.25 -33.02
N LYS A 275 4.86 4.25 -33.70
CA LYS A 275 6.25 3.76 -33.48
C LYS A 275 7.25 4.45 -34.39
N SER A 276 6.82 5.47 -35.13
CA SER A 276 7.58 6.12 -36.20
C SER A 276 8.87 6.80 -35.72
N ASN A 277 8.86 7.39 -34.53
CA ASN A 277 9.98 8.21 -34.07
C ASN A 277 11.19 7.41 -33.57
N HIS A 278 11.04 6.26 -32.91
CA HIS A 278 12.18 5.44 -32.45
C HIS A 278 11.86 3.93 -32.34
N PRO A 279 11.70 3.21 -33.47
CA PRO A 279 11.15 1.85 -33.47
C PRO A 279 12.01 0.84 -32.69
N ALA A 280 13.34 1.00 -32.72
CA ALA A 280 14.26 0.11 -32.02
C ALA A 280 14.21 0.31 -30.50
N GLN A 281 14.10 1.56 -30.04
CA GLN A 281 14.02 1.85 -28.61
C GLN A 281 12.69 1.38 -28.03
N PHE A 282 11.61 1.58 -28.79
CA PHE A 282 10.27 1.11 -28.44
C PHE A 282 10.20 -0.41 -28.33
N ALA A 283 10.75 -1.14 -29.31
CA ALA A 283 10.80 -2.60 -29.29
C ALA A 283 11.60 -3.15 -28.10
N ARG A 284 12.66 -2.45 -27.68
CA ARG A 284 13.42 -2.82 -26.49
C ARG A 284 12.64 -2.55 -25.21
N LEU A 285 11.94 -1.42 -25.13
CA LEU A 285 11.09 -1.07 -23.98
C LEU A 285 9.97 -2.11 -23.79
N THR A 286 9.23 -2.42 -24.85
CA THR A 286 8.16 -3.42 -24.79
C THR A 286 8.72 -4.80 -24.42
N HIS A 287 9.89 -5.16 -24.92
CA HIS A 287 10.57 -6.40 -24.54
C HIS A 287 11.01 -6.43 -23.07
N ILE A 288 11.40 -5.30 -22.46
CA ILE A 288 11.68 -5.25 -21.01
C ILE A 288 10.39 -5.43 -20.22
N LEU A 289 9.32 -4.74 -20.62
CA LEU A 289 8.01 -4.78 -19.96
C LEU A 289 7.31 -6.16 -20.03
N THR A 290 7.74 -7.07 -20.92
CA THR A 290 7.29 -8.47 -20.88
C THR A 290 7.89 -9.26 -19.72
N GLY A 291 8.87 -8.71 -19.00
CA GLY A 291 9.55 -9.36 -17.89
C GLY A 291 10.51 -10.49 -18.27
N VAL A 292 10.53 -10.92 -19.54
CA VAL A 292 11.43 -11.97 -20.02
C VAL A 292 12.91 -11.62 -19.74
N PRO A 293 13.40 -10.40 -20.04
CA PRO A 293 14.79 -10.04 -19.73
C PRO A 293 15.11 -10.08 -18.24
N SER A 294 14.19 -9.64 -17.39
CA SER A 294 14.36 -9.65 -15.94
C SER A 294 14.56 -11.08 -15.44
N CYS A 295 13.69 -12.01 -15.87
CA CYS A 295 13.81 -13.43 -15.53
C CYS A 295 15.12 -14.05 -16.04
N ASP A 296 15.53 -13.75 -17.27
CA ASP A 296 16.77 -14.29 -17.85
C ASP A 296 18.02 -13.80 -17.09
N LEU A 297 18.03 -12.54 -16.67
CA LEU A 297 19.12 -11.97 -15.87
C LEU A 297 19.18 -12.60 -14.48
N GLU A 298 18.03 -12.76 -13.81
CA GLU A 298 17.94 -13.43 -12.50
C GLU A 298 18.43 -14.87 -12.56
N ILE A 299 18.00 -15.64 -13.57
CA ILE A 299 18.43 -17.04 -13.73
C ILE A 299 19.91 -17.13 -14.06
N THR A 300 20.41 -16.24 -14.91
CA THR A 300 21.85 -16.20 -15.21
C THR A 300 22.65 -15.94 -13.93
N PHE A 301 22.17 -15.06 -13.06
CA PHE A 301 22.78 -14.80 -11.76
C PHE A 301 22.73 -16.04 -10.85
N LEU A 302 21.56 -16.67 -10.69
CA LEU A 302 21.38 -17.85 -9.83
C LEU A 302 22.18 -19.05 -10.33
N TYR A 303 22.21 -19.29 -11.64
CA TYR A 303 22.99 -20.36 -12.26
C TYR A 303 24.49 -20.19 -12.01
N LYS A 304 25.03 -18.97 -12.23
CA LYS A 304 26.46 -18.69 -12.06
C LYS A 304 26.92 -18.70 -10.60
N ASN A 305 26.05 -18.30 -9.67
CA ASN A 305 26.36 -18.18 -8.25
C ASN A 305 25.74 -19.29 -7.40
N ASN A 306 25.49 -20.46 -8.01
CA ASN A 306 24.95 -21.62 -7.31
C ASN A 306 26.00 -22.21 -6.34
N ASN A 307 25.77 -22.01 -5.03
CA ASN A 307 26.62 -22.52 -3.94
C ASN A 307 25.95 -23.67 -3.16
N THR A 308 25.07 -24.43 -3.81
CA THR A 308 24.31 -25.48 -3.14
C THR A 308 25.18 -26.70 -2.78
N ASP A 309 25.17 -27.09 -1.50
CA ASP A 309 25.90 -28.26 -1.02
C ASP A 309 25.09 -29.55 -1.21
N ILE A 310 25.42 -30.30 -2.27
CA ILE A 310 24.76 -31.56 -2.60
C ILE A 310 25.04 -32.68 -1.57
N SER A 311 26.07 -32.55 -0.72
CA SER A 311 26.39 -33.54 0.31
C SER A 311 25.26 -33.64 1.35
N ILE A 312 24.61 -32.51 1.67
CA ILE A 312 23.46 -32.44 2.57
C ILE A 312 22.30 -33.25 1.98
N LEU A 313 21.96 -33.04 0.71
CA LEU A 313 20.90 -33.78 0.03
C LEU A 313 21.19 -35.27 -0.04
N ASN A 314 22.44 -35.65 -0.35
CA ASN A 314 22.85 -37.04 -0.39
C ASN A 314 22.74 -37.70 0.98
N LYS A 315 23.17 -37.02 2.05
CA LYS A 315 23.05 -37.52 3.42
C LYS A 315 21.58 -37.72 3.81
N THR A 316 20.73 -36.71 3.57
CA THR A 316 19.29 -36.77 3.85
C THR A 316 18.61 -37.90 3.07
N LYS A 317 18.90 -38.03 1.77
CA LYS A 317 18.38 -39.12 0.93
C LYS A 317 18.82 -40.51 1.44
N ASN A 318 20.06 -40.64 1.91
CA ASN A 318 20.58 -41.92 2.42
C ASN A 318 20.01 -42.28 3.79
N SER A 319 19.68 -41.29 4.62
CA SER A 319 19.06 -41.50 5.93
C SER A 319 17.56 -41.80 5.86
N LEU A 320 16.89 -41.44 4.75
CA LEU A 320 15.44 -41.54 4.61
C LEU A 320 15.04 -42.60 3.59
N GLU A 321 14.07 -43.45 3.95
CA GLU A 321 13.61 -44.52 3.06
C GLU A 321 12.81 -43.98 1.87
N GLY A 322 13.33 -44.14 0.65
CA GLY A 322 12.71 -43.62 -0.58
C GLY A 322 11.38 -44.27 -1.02
N ARG A 323 10.92 -45.35 -0.37
CA ARG A 323 9.58 -45.93 -0.61
C ARG A 323 8.48 -45.26 0.22
N SER A 324 8.86 -44.64 1.34
CA SER A 324 7.93 -43.86 2.15
C SER A 324 7.59 -42.57 1.38
N SER A 325 6.30 -42.35 1.13
CA SER A 325 5.81 -41.18 0.38
C SER A 325 6.16 -39.86 1.06
N ILE A 326 6.13 -39.84 2.40
CA ILE A 326 6.46 -38.68 3.23
C ILE A 326 7.94 -38.33 3.05
N PHE A 327 8.81 -39.32 3.21
CA PHE A 327 10.26 -39.14 3.10
C PHE A 327 10.71 -38.80 1.68
N HIS A 328 10.12 -39.45 0.68
CA HIS A 328 10.37 -39.11 -0.71
C HIS A 328 10.01 -37.64 -0.99
N SER A 329 8.83 -37.20 -0.53
CA SER A 329 8.38 -35.82 -0.71
C SER A 329 9.25 -34.82 0.04
N ALA A 330 9.69 -35.15 1.25
CA ALA A 330 10.60 -34.30 2.04
C ALA A 330 11.92 -34.03 1.30
N VAL A 331 12.58 -35.09 0.79
CA VAL A 331 13.83 -34.94 0.00
C VAL A 331 13.57 -34.21 -1.32
N THR A 332 12.43 -34.49 -1.97
CA THR A 332 12.02 -33.83 -3.20
C THR A 332 11.89 -32.32 -3.02
N PHE A 333 11.19 -31.89 -1.97
CA PHE A 333 11.00 -30.47 -1.68
C PHE A 333 12.29 -29.80 -1.21
N ALA A 334 13.10 -30.48 -0.39
CA ALA A 334 14.42 -29.99 -0.02
C ALA A 334 15.28 -29.72 -1.26
N ASN A 335 15.31 -30.65 -2.22
CA ASN A 335 16.01 -30.47 -3.49
C ASN A 335 15.45 -29.29 -4.29
N ALA A 336 14.12 -29.22 -4.47
CA ALA A 336 13.49 -28.13 -5.20
C ALA A 336 13.81 -26.75 -4.61
N PHE A 337 13.77 -26.60 -3.28
CA PHE A 337 14.06 -25.32 -2.64
C PHE A 337 15.55 -24.97 -2.66
N MET A 338 16.44 -25.96 -2.48
CA MET A 338 17.89 -25.74 -2.56
C MET A 338 18.36 -25.37 -3.98
N HIS A 339 17.61 -25.74 -5.01
CA HIS A 339 17.94 -25.50 -6.42
C HIS A 339 16.95 -24.54 -7.13
N CYS A 340 16.12 -23.82 -6.39
CA CYS A 340 15.08 -22.95 -6.95
C CYS A 340 15.66 -21.92 -7.94
N GLY A 341 15.18 -21.91 -9.19
CA GLY A 341 15.63 -20.98 -10.23
C GLY A 341 17.08 -21.16 -10.72
N THR A 342 17.82 -22.14 -10.18
CA THR A 342 19.22 -22.40 -10.58
C THR A 342 19.33 -23.21 -11.86
N THR A 343 18.24 -23.84 -12.32
CA THR A 343 18.19 -24.80 -13.44
C THR A 343 19.05 -26.07 -13.27
N ASP A 344 19.68 -26.26 -12.10
CA ASP A 344 20.48 -27.44 -11.80
C ASP A 344 19.59 -28.60 -11.30
N ASP A 345 19.25 -29.50 -12.21
CA ASP A 345 18.52 -30.73 -11.95
C ASP A 345 19.44 -31.95 -11.74
N SER A 346 20.75 -31.73 -11.52
CA SER A 346 21.75 -32.80 -11.46
C SER A 346 21.51 -33.81 -10.34
N PHE A 347 20.90 -33.41 -9.22
CA PHE A 347 20.52 -34.33 -8.14
C PHE A 347 19.54 -35.41 -8.63
N PHE A 348 18.49 -35.02 -9.37
CA PHE A 348 17.53 -35.99 -9.91
C PHE A 348 18.17 -36.88 -10.96
N ARG A 349 19.00 -36.33 -11.86
CA ARG A 349 19.70 -37.11 -12.90
C ARG A 349 20.65 -38.14 -12.32
N LYS A 350 21.34 -37.82 -11.23
CA LYS A 350 22.25 -38.75 -10.53
C LYS A 350 21.52 -39.80 -9.70
N ASN A 351 20.24 -39.60 -9.39
CA ASN A 351 19.46 -40.43 -8.48
C ASN A 351 18.17 -40.99 -9.12
N LEU A 352 18.21 -41.35 -10.41
CA LEU A 352 17.03 -41.86 -11.16
C LEU A 352 16.39 -43.09 -10.52
N GLU A 353 17.18 -44.01 -9.97
CA GLU A 353 16.66 -45.20 -9.27
C GLU A 353 15.86 -44.81 -8.02
N TRP A 354 16.31 -43.79 -7.29
CA TRP A 354 15.58 -43.28 -6.12
C TRP A 354 14.30 -42.56 -6.57
N LEU A 355 14.39 -41.71 -7.59
CA LEU A 355 13.24 -41.00 -8.18
C LEU A 355 12.16 -41.97 -8.69
N GLY A 356 12.57 -43.12 -9.24
CA GLY A 356 11.67 -44.18 -9.69
C GLY A 356 10.89 -44.88 -8.58
N LYS A 357 11.31 -44.75 -7.30
CA LYS A 357 10.61 -45.32 -6.13
C LYS A 357 9.38 -44.51 -5.73
N ALA A 358 9.24 -43.26 -6.20
CA ALA A 358 8.06 -42.46 -5.99
C ALA A 358 6.79 -43.20 -6.46
N THR A 359 5.68 -43.06 -5.75
CA THR A 359 4.36 -43.59 -6.13
C THR A 359 3.27 -42.55 -5.95
N ASN A 360 2.23 -42.60 -6.80
CA ASN A 360 1.05 -41.72 -6.73
C ASN A 360 1.43 -40.24 -6.58
N TRP A 361 0.96 -39.57 -5.52
CA TRP A 361 1.19 -38.15 -5.24
C TRP A 361 2.66 -37.78 -5.03
N SER A 362 3.52 -38.70 -4.57
CA SER A 362 4.96 -38.41 -4.52
C SER A 362 5.58 -38.29 -5.91
N LYS A 363 5.04 -38.99 -6.93
CA LYS A 363 5.43 -38.76 -8.35
C LYS A 363 4.95 -37.41 -8.85
N PHE A 364 3.75 -36.99 -8.46
CA PHE A 364 3.22 -35.67 -8.78
C PHE A 364 4.15 -34.59 -8.23
N SER A 365 4.46 -34.63 -6.92
CA SER A 365 5.37 -33.68 -6.27
C SER A 365 6.77 -33.69 -6.88
N ALA A 366 7.32 -34.86 -7.21
CA ALA A 366 8.63 -34.98 -7.84
C ALA A 366 8.67 -34.36 -9.24
N THR A 367 7.58 -34.47 -10.00
CA THR A 367 7.48 -33.83 -11.33
C THR A 367 7.27 -32.32 -11.19
N ALA A 368 6.43 -31.89 -10.24
CA ALA A 368 6.20 -30.47 -9.93
C ALA A 368 7.49 -29.76 -9.46
N ALA A 369 8.35 -30.46 -8.71
CA ALA A 369 9.63 -29.95 -8.23
C ALA A 369 10.57 -29.50 -9.36
N LEU A 370 10.50 -30.10 -10.55
CA LEU A 370 11.24 -29.61 -11.72
C LEU A 370 10.85 -28.17 -12.07
N GLY A 371 9.58 -27.80 -11.88
CA GLY A 371 9.12 -26.44 -12.13
C GLY A 371 9.74 -25.41 -11.19
N VAL A 372 10.03 -25.79 -9.94
CA VAL A 372 10.72 -24.93 -8.97
C VAL A 372 12.20 -24.75 -9.34
N ILE A 373 12.86 -25.85 -9.72
CA ILE A 373 14.28 -25.83 -10.14
C ILE A 373 14.46 -24.96 -11.38
N HIS A 374 13.53 -25.04 -12.34
CA HIS A 374 13.53 -24.30 -13.59
C HIS A 374 12.68 -23.02 -13.56
N LYS A 375 12.35 -22.50 -12.37
CA LYS A 375 11.54 -21.28 -12.21
C LYS A 375 12.12 -20.14 -13.06
N GLY A 376 11.26 -19.50 -13.85
CA GLY A 376 11.59 -18.37 -14.73
C GLY A 376 12.32 -18.73 -16.03
N ASN A 377 12.64 -20.01 -16.29
CA ASN A 377 13.33 -20.40 -17.52
C ASN A 377 12.32 -20.44 -18.69
N LEU A 378 11.88 -19.26 -19.13
CA LEU A 378 10.77 -19.11 -20.08
C LEU A 378 11.13 -19.68 -21.46
N SER A 379 12.39 -19.56 -21.88
CA SER A 379 12.85 -20.00 -23.20
C SER A 379 12.92 -21.53 -23.35
N GLN A 380 13.35 -22.26 -22.32
CA GLN A 380 13.55 -23.72 -22.40
C GLN A 380 12.59 -24.53 -21.52
N GLY A 381 11.81 -23.89 -20.66
CA GLY A 381 10.94 -24.55 -19.68
C GLY A 381 10.01 -25.60 -20.29
N ARG A 382 9.37 -25.28 -21.43
CA ARG A 382 8.49 -26.21 -22.13
C ARG A 382 9.25 -27.39 -22.73
N ASN A 383 10.47 -27.17 -23.24
CA ASN A 383 11.32 -28.23 -23.81
C ASN A 383 11.77 -29.21 -22.73
N ILE A 384 12.12 -28.72 -21.54
CA ILE A 384 12.54 -29.54 -20.40
C ILE A 384 11.39 -30.42 -19.91
N LEU A 385 10.16 -29.89 -19.87
CA LEU A 385 8.99 -30.63 -19.41
C LEU A 385 8.35 -31.54 -20.46
N LYS A 386 8.70 -31.40 -21.74
CA LYS A 386 8.13 -32.17 -22.86
C LYS A 386 8.03 -33.69 -22.61
N PRO A 387 9.03 -34.38 -22.01
CA PRO A 387 8.94 -35.81 -21.71
C PRO A 387 7.85 -36.17 -20.68
N TYR A 388 7.43 -35.20 -19.87
CA TYR A 388 6.49 -35.38 -18.75
C TYR A 388 5.09 -34.81 -19.05
N LEU A 389 4.96 -33.96 -20.07
CA LEU A 389 3.69 -33.35 -20.47
C LEU A 389 2.67 -34.38 -20.98
N PRO A 390 1.37 -34.06 -20.93
CA PRO A 390 0.33 -34.84 -21.60
C PRO A 390 0.67 -35.08 -23.08
N GLY A 391 0.46 -36.32 -23.57
CA GLY A 391 0.92 -36.77 -24.89
C GLY A 391 2.19 -37.63 -24.84
N SER A 392 2.97 -37.54 -23.76
CA SER A 392 4.12 -38.41 -23.51
C SER A 392 3.76 -39.63 -22.63
N SER A 393 4.62 -40.66 -22.64
CA SER A 393 4.48 -41.84 -21.78
C SER A 393 4.71 -41.47 -20.32
N GLY A 394 3.73 -41.72 -19.45
CA GLY A 394 3.85 -41.38 -18.04
C GLY A 394 2.56 -41.65 -17.26
N SER A 395 2.69 -41.75 -15.94
CA SER A 395 1.53 -41.91 -15.06
C SER A 395 0.67 -40.63 -15.02
N PRO A 396 -0.63 -40.70 -14.69
CA PRO A 396 -1.48 -39.51 -14.54
C PRO A 396 -0.91 -38.48 -13.57
N HIS A 397 -0.25 -38.92 -12.50
CA HIS A 397 0.42 -38.08 -11.52
C HIS A 397 1.63 -37.34 -12.10
N THR A 398 2.39 -37.98 -12.99
CA THR A 398 3.50 -37.33 -13.71
C THR A 398 2.95 -36.26 -14.65
N LYS A 399 1.89 -36.58 -15.40
CA LYS A 399 1.25 -35.64 -16.34
C LYS A 399 0.61 -34.45 -15.62
N GLY A 400 -0.07 -34.67 -14.50
CA GLY A 400 -0.58 -33.59 -13.67
C GLY A 400 0.54 -32.76 -13.06
N GLY A 401 1.58 -33.40 -12.52
CA GLY A 401 2.71 -32.70 -11.92
C GLY A 401 3.50 -31.85 -12.92
N SER A 402 3.57 -32.25 -14.20
CA SER A 402 4.24 -31.48 -15.24
C SER A 402 3.42 -30.25 -15.69
N LEU A 403 2.09 -30.33 -15.69
CA LEU A 403 1.23 -29.17 -15.92
C LEU A 403 1.39 -28.13 -14.79
N PHE A 404 1.46 -28.60 -13.54
CA PHE A 404 1.76 -27.70 -12.42
C PHE A 404 3.18 -27.15 -12.49
N ALA A 405 4.17 -27.97 -12.83
CA ALA A 405 5.55 -27.52 -13.07
C ALA A 405 5.63 -26.43 -14.14
N LEU A 406 4.85 -26.56 -15.22
CA LEU A 406 4.79 -25.56 -16.29
C LEU A 406 4.28 -24.23 -15.73
N GLY A 407 3.22 -24.23 -14.92
CA GLY A 407 2.76 -23.02 -14.26
C GLY A 407 3.77 -22.40 -13.30
N LEU A 408 4.55 -23.22 -12.58
CA LEU A 408 5.62 -22.73 -11.70
C LEU A 408 6.78 -22.09 -12.46
N ILE A 409 7.13 -22.61 -13.64
CA ILE A 409 8.17 -22.02 -14.50
C ILE A 409 7.75 -20.65 -14.99
N PHE A 410 6.49 -20.54 -15.42
CA PHE A 410 5.91 -19.33 -16.02
C PHE A 410 5.16 -18.46 -15.00
N ALA A 411 5.37 -18.67 -13.70
CA ALA A 411 4.73 -17.90 -12.64
C ALA A 411 5.08 -16.42 -12.79
N GLY A 412 4.09 -15.53 -12.88
CA GLY A 412 4.37 -14.11 -13.08
C GLY A 412 4.29 -13.63 -14.53
N GLN A 413 4.55 -14.54 -15.48
CA GLN A 413 4.82 -14.23 -16.90
C GLN A 413 4.17 -15.27 -17.81
N GLY A 414 2.98 -15.71 -17.44
CA GLY A 414 2.30 -16.89 -17.98
C GLY A 414 1.66 -16.74 -19.35
N ARG A 415 1.81 -15.60 -20.05
CA ARG A 415 1.03 -15.28 -21.26
C ARG A 415 1.02 -16.43 -22.28
N ASP A 416 2.17 -17.04 -22.55
CA ASP A 416 2.30 -18.14 -23.51
C ASP A 416 1.90 -19.52 -22.95
N ALA A 417 1.81 -19.67 -21.63
CA ALA A 417 1.52 -20.93 -20.95
C ALA A 417 0.05 -21.06 -20.54
N ILE A 418 -0.62 -19.94 -20.25
CA ILE A 418 -2.00 -19.90 -19.77
C ILE A 418 -2.95 -20.55 -20.77
N ASP A 419 -2.87 -20.22 -22.06
CA ASP A 419 -3.78 -20.77 -23.07
C ASP A 419 -3.65 -22.29 -23.20
N TYR A 420 -2.40 -22.79 -23.16
CA TYR A 420 -2.14 -24.23 -23.20
C TYR A 420 -2.63 -24.94 -21.93
N LEU A 421 -2.49 -24.33 -20.75
CA LEU A 421 -2.99 -24.91 -19.51
C LEU A 421 -4.52 -24.84 -19.43
N LYS A 422 -5.11 -23.76 -19.95
CA LYS A 422 -6.55 -23.52 -20.01
C LYS A 422 -7.26 -24.51 -20.92
N SER A 423 -6.64 -24.91 -22.04
CA SER A 423 -7.26 -25.90 -22.94
C SER A 423 -7.63 -27.20 -22.21
N PHE A 424 -6.85 -27.62 -21.20
CA PHE A 424 -7.17 -28.80 -20.37
C PHE A 424 -8.35 -28.57 -19.41
N LEU A 425 -8.60 -27.32 -19.00
CA LEU A 425 -9.79 -26.95 -18.23
C LEU A 425 -11.03 -27.01 -19.13
N ASP A 426 -10.94 -26.41 -20.31
CA ASP A 426 -12.03 -26.33 -21.28
C ASP A 426 -12.44 -27.74 -21.77
N GLU A 427 -11.46 -28.60 -22.09
CA GLU A 427 -11.70 -30.01 -22.45
C GLU A 427 -12.42 -30.78 -21.33
N ALA A 428 -12.08 -30.49 -20.07
CA ALA A 428 -12.69 -31.17 -18.92
C ALA A 428 -14.14 -30.70 -18.66
N MET A 429 -14.57 -29.57 -19.22
CA MET A 429 -15.97 -29.10 -19.15
C MET A 429 -16.88 -29.79 -20.17
N VAL A 430 -16.31 -30.23 -21.31
CA VAL A 430 -17.08 -30.88 -22.40
C VAL A 430 -17.32 -32.37 -22.14
N VAL A 431 -16.40 -33.04 -21.43
CA VAL A 431 -16.44 -34.49 -21.22
C VAL A 431 -17.08 -34.84 -19.88
N SER A 432 -18.36 -35.22 -19.88
CA SER A 432 -19.12 -35.64 -18.67
C SER A 432 -18.68 -37.00 -18.06
N SER A 433 -17.79 -37.76 -18.70
CA SER A 433 -17.31 -39.05 -18.20
C SER A 433 -15.96 -38.92 -17.47
N VAL A 434 -16.02 -38.98 -16.14
CA VAL A 434 -14.85 -38.84 -15.25
C VAL A 434 -14.06 -40.15 -15.18
N ILE A 435 -12.86 -40.18 -15.77
CA ILE A 435 -11.86 -41.22 -15.47
C ILE A 435 -10.91 -40.61 -14.42
N MET A 436 -10.56 -41.35 -13.35
CA MET A 436 -9.62 -40.89 -12.31
C MET A 436 -8.29 -40.33 -12.85
N THR A 437 -7.89 -40.75 -14.05
CA THR A 437 -6.71 -40.24 -14.76
C THR A 437 -6.84 -38.78 -15.17
N THR A 438 -8.05 -38.36 -15.54
CA THR A 438 -8.39 -36.99 -15.93
C THR A 438 -8.38 -36.06 -14.73
N ASP A 439 -8.80 -36.52 -13.55
CA ASP A 439 -8.84 -35.71 -12.33
C ASP A 439 -7.47 -35.26 -11.84
N VAL A 440 -6.47 -36.15 -11.87
CA VAL A 440 -5.10 -35.81 -11.43
C VAL A 440 -4.44 -34.85 -12.41
N MET A 441 -4.72 -34.99 -13.71
CA MET A 441 -4.23 -34.07 -14.73
C MET A 441 -4.89 -32.71 -14.60
N LEU A 442 -6.22 -32.68 -14.42
CA LEU A 442 -6.97 -31.45 -14.20
C LEU A 442 -6.51 -30.73 -12.94
N HIS A 443 -6.23 -31.45 -11.85
CA HIS A 443 -5.65 -30.88 -10.64
C HIS A 443 -4.34 -30.13 -10.94
N GLY A 444 -3.45 -30.73 -11.74
CA GLY A 444 -2.22 -30.10 -12.19
C GLY A 444 -2.45 -28.88 -13.09
N ALA A 445 -3.41 -28.97 -14.03
CA ALA A 445 -3.79 -27.86 -14.90
C ALA A 445 -4.36 -26.67 -14.10
N CYS A 446 -5.25 -26.92 -13.13
CA CYS A 446 -5.83 -25.87 -12.30
C CYS A 446 -4.77 -25.12 -11.50
N LEU A 447 -3.86 -25.85 -10.84
CA LEU A 447 -2.77 -25.25 -10.09
C LEU A 447 -1.80 -24.49 -11.01
N GLY A 448 -1.47 -25.10 -12.16
CA GLY A 448 -0.61 -24.48 -13.16
C GLY A 448 -1.19 -23.17 -13.69
N CYS A 449 -2.45 -23.17 -14.13
CA CYS A 449 -3.17 -21.99 -14.59
C CYS A 449 -3.22 -20.90 -13.52
N GLY A 450 -3.54 -21.27 -12.27
CA GLY A 450 -3.69 -20.30 -11.19
C GLY A 450 -2.38 -19.58 -10.88
N VAL A 451 -1.25 -20.30 -10.91
CA VAL A 451 0.07 -19.70 -10.69
C VAL A 451 0.55 -18.92 -11.91
N ALA A 452 0.34 -19.43 -13.13
CA ALA A 452 0.74 -18.76 -14.37
C ALA A 452 -0.04 -17.45 -14.59
N GLY A 453 -1.34 -17.43 -14.28
CA GLY A 453 -2.23 -16.26 -14.38
C GLY A 453 -2.41 -15.49 -13.07
N MET A 454 -1.49 -15.61 -12.12
CA MET A 454 -1.64 -14.98 -10.81
C MET A 454 -1.67 -13.45 -10.95
N GLY A 455 -2.78 -12.80 -10.56
CA GLY A 455 -2.91 -11.34 -10.61
C GLY A 455 -3.05 -10.74 -12.00
N CYS A 456 -3.41 -11.53 -13.02
CA CYS A 456 -3.73 -11.02 -14.37
C CYS A 456 -5.20 -10.58 -14.51
N ARG A 457 -6.08 -10.95 -13.57
CA ARG A 457 -7.53 -10.65 -13.57
C ARG A 457 -8.26 -10.98 -14.88
N ASN A 458 -7.80 -11.99 -15.62
CA ASN A 458 -8.43 -12.40 -16.87
C ASN A 458 -9.79 -13.08 -16.60
N GLU A 459 -10.89 -12.41 -16.97
CA GLU A 459 -12.27 -12.92 -16.81
C GLU A 459 -12.47 -14.27 -17.50
N ASN A 460 -11.91 -14.46 -18.70
CA ASN A 460 -12.01 -15.72 -19.42
C ASN A 460 -11.31 -16.89 -18.70
N LEU A 461 -10.32 -16.61 -17.84
CA LEU A 461 -9.66 -17.62 -17.02
C LEU A 461 -10.47 -17.90 -15.75
N LEU A 462 -11.07 -16.86 -15.16
CA LEU A 462 -11.98 -16.98 -14.01
C LEU A 462 -13.23 -17.80 -14.36
N GLU A 463 -13.84 -17.56 -15.52
CA GLU A 463 -14.98 -18.35 -16.02
C GLU A 463 -14.63 -19.83 -16.21
N GLY A 464 -13.43 -20.13 -16.72
CA GLY A 464 -12.95 -21.52 -16.85
C GLY A 464 -12.80 -22.21 -15.49
N PHE A 465 -12.43 -21.47 -14.44
CA PHE A 465 -12.41 -21.98 -13.08
C PHE A 465 -13.80 -22.13 -12.47
N GLU A 466 -14.71 -21.18 -12.67
CA GLU A 466 -16.10 -21.25 -12.20
C GLU A 466 -16.85 -22.42 -12.84
N GLY A 467 -16.69 -22.61 -14.16
CA GLY A 467 -17.21 -23.77 -14.87
C GLY A 467 -16.70 -25.10 -14.32
N GLY A 468 -15.41 -25.16 -13.96
CA GLY A 468 -14.79 -26.29 -13.27
C GLY A 468 -15.28 -26.52 -11.83
N ILE A 469 -15.65 -25.47 -11.10
CA ILE A 469 -16.22 -25.52 -9.73
C ILE A 469 -17.67 -26.00 -9.76
N VAL A 470 -18.51 -25.38 -10.60
CA VAL A 470 -19.96 -25.59 -10.65
C VAL A 470 -20.30 -27.01 -11.13
N PHE A 471 -19.55 -27.57 -12.08
CA PHE A 471 -19.76 -28.94 -12.54
C PHE A 471 -19.26 -30.02 -11.56
N ARG A 472 -18.44 -29.68 -10.55
CA ARG A 472 -17.70 -30.67 -9.73
C ARG A 472 -17.93 -30.59 -8.21
N LEU A 473 -19.01 -29.93 -7.76
CA LEU A 473 -19.44 -29.86 -6.35
C LEU A 473 -19.66 -31.23 -5.66
N GLY A 474 -19.56 -32.36 -6.37
CA GLY A 474 -19.56 -33.72 -5.81
C GLY A 474 -18.19 -34.34 -5.48
N TYR A 475 -17.06 -33.74 -5.88
CA TYR A 475 -15.71 -34.29 -5.65
C TYR A 475 -14.85 -33.36 -4.77
N PHE A 476 -14.76 -33.69 -3.47
CA PHE A 476 -14.05 -32.93 -2.42
C PHE A 476 -12.60 -32.54 -2.72
N ARG A 477 -11.91 -33.22 -3.65
CA ARG A 477 -10.49 -32.99 -3.94
C ARG A 477 -10.22 -31.94 -5.00
N THR A 478 -11.15 -31.60 -5.89
CA THR A 478 -10.92 -30.60 -6.95
C THR A 478 -11.45 -29.22 -6.57
N SER A 479 -12.55 -29.15 -5.80
CA SER A 479 -13.20 -27.90 -5.39
C SER A 479 -12.29 -26.97 -4.56
N GLY A 480 -11.50 -27.52 -3.65
CA GLY A 480 -10.56 -26.72 -2.84
C GLY A 480 -9.49 -26.01 -3.66
N TRP A 481 -8.95 -26.64 -4.70
CA TRP A 481 -7.84 -26.08 -5.49
C TRP A 481 -8.30 -25.18 -6.61
N VAL A 482 -9.50 -25.41 -7.15
CA VAL A 482 -10.09 -24.47 -8.10
C VAL A 482 -10.39 -23.15 -7.38
N SER A 483 -10.80 -23.19 -6.10
CA SER A 483 -10.89 -22.01 -5.24
C SER A 483 -9.53 -21.32 -5.01
N HIS A 484 -8.43 -22.06 -4.85
CA HIS A 484 -7.09 -21.47 -4.74
C HIS A 484 -6.61 -20.86 -6.06
N GLY A 485 -6.83 -21.53 -7.20
CA GLY A 485 -6.52 -20.98 -8.53
C GLY A 485 -7.33 -19.72 -8.84
N PHE A 486 -8.64 -19.75 -8.55
CA PHE A 486 -9.52 -18.59 -8.64
C PHE A 486 -9.05 -17.42 -7.76
N SER A 487 -8.66 -17.71 -6.51
CA SER A 487 -8.12 -16.70 -5.59
C SER A 487 -6.78 -16.13 -6.07
N HIS A 488 -5.90 -16.94 -6.67
CA HIS A 488 -4.64 -16.48 -7.23
C HIS A 488 -4.83 -15.58 -8.46
N VAL A 489 -5.78 -15.90 -9.34
CA VAL A 489 -6.10 -15.05 -10.50
C VAL A 489 -6.79 -13.76 -10.08
N GLY A 490 -7.70 -13.82 -9.09
CA GLY A 490 -8.47 -12.68 -8.57
C GLY A 490 -7.80 -11.87 -7.44
N LEU A 491 -6.50 -12.06 -7.19
CA LEU A 491 -5.77 -11.36 -6.12
C LEU A 491 -6.02 -9.82 -6.18
N ARG A 492 -6.50 -9.26 -5.06
CA ARG A 492 -7.08 -7.90 -4.89
C ARG A 492 -8.45 -7.68 -5.59
N ARG A 493 -9.55 -8.21 -5.06
CA ARG A 493 -10.82 -7.45 -5.03
C ARG A 493 -10.83 -6.63 -3.73
N PRO A 494 -10.57 -5.31 -3.74
CA PRO A 494 -10.71 -4.49 -2.52
C PRO A 494 -12.18 -4.29 -2.15
N ASN A 495 -13.12 -4.47 -3.09
CA ASN A 495 -14.51 -4.06 -2.91
C ASN A 495 -15.55 -5.18 -2.74
N ASP A 496 -15.20 -6.46 -2.89
CA ASP A 496 -16.13 -7.58 -2.64
C ASP A 496 -15.90 -8.21 -1.27
N ARG A 497 -15.86 -7.37 -0.24
CA ARG A 497 -16.27 -7.75 1.12
C ARG A 497 -17.67 -7.17 1.36
N SER A 498 -18.63 -7.64 0.59
CA SER A 498 -20.07 -7.47 0.87
C SER A 498 -20.74 -8.82 0.85
#